data_AF-A0A955G8C2-F1
#
_entry.id   AF-A0A955G8C2-F1
#
_cell.length_a   1.000
_cell.length_b   1.000
_cell.length_c   1.000
_cell.angle_alpha   90.00
_cell.angle_beta   90.00
_cell.angle_gamma   90.00
#
_symmetry.space_group_name_H-M   'P 1'
#
loop_
_entity.id
_entity.type
_entity.pdbx_description
1 polymer ?
#
loop_
_entity_poly.entity_id
_entity_poly.type
_entity_poly.pdbx_seq_one_letter_code
_entity_poly.pdbx_strand_id
1 'polypeptide(L)'
;DCIEWLNENTSELPSITNNLSSESEPQWIAIPGMYGGFSYGLFERDGKPLLIADSWVRVVGGSGQTHEITPESVTLVAEGYV
;
A
#
# COMPACT_ATOMS: atom_id res chain seq x y z
N ASP A 1 -18.79 -8.05 10.11
CA ASP A 1 -18.44 -7.88 8.68
C ASP A 1 -17.04 -7.25 8.60
N CYS A 2 -16.25 -7.46 7.54
CA CYS A 2 -14.92 -6.84 7.40
C CYS A 2 -15.01 -5.31 7.36
N ILE A 3 -16.03 -4.77 6.68
CA ILE A 3 -16.28 -3.32 6.58
C ILE A 3 -16.65 -2.74 7.97
N GLU A 4 -17.49 -3.44 8.71
CA GLU A 4 -17.93 -3.04 10.05
C GLU A 4 -16.74 -3.00 11.03
N TRP A 5 -15.89 -4.03 11.02
CA TRP A 5 -14.69 -4.06 11.86
C TRP A 5 -13.72 -2.92 11.50
N LEU A 6 -13.50 -2.64 10.20
CA LEU A 6 -12.64 -1.54 9.78
C LEU A 6 -13.13 -0.19 10.31
N ASN A 7 -14.43 0.07 10.22
CA ASN A 7 -15.01 1.32 10.71
C ASN A 7 -14.82 1.47 12.23
N GLU A 8 -15.03 0.41 13.00
CA GLU A 8 -14.88 0.41 14.46
C GLU A 8 -13.42 0.58 14.92
N ASN A 9 -12.46 0.14 14.11
CA ASN A 9 -11.04 0.08 14.49
C ASN A 9 -10.16 1.07 13.70
N THR A 10 -10.76 2.12 13.12
CA THR A 10 -10.04 3.09 12.26
C THR A 10 -8.81 3.70 12.94
N SER A 11 -8.84 3.93 14.25
CA SER A 11 -7.71 4.47 15.01
C SER A 11 -6.53 3.52 15.18
N GLU A 12 -6.76 2.22 15.03
CA GLU A 12 -5.73 1.18 15.08
C GLU A 12 -5.14 0.90 13.70
N LEU A 13 -5.74 1.46 12.65
CA LEU A 13 -5.24 1.30 11.29
C LEU A 13 -3.96 2.13 11.09
N PRO A 14 -3.00 1.58 10.33
CA PRO A 14 -1.84 2.32 9.88
C PRO A 14 -2.25 3.64 9.19
N SER A 15 -1.71 4.76 9.66
CA SER A 15 -1.99 6.07 9.06
C SER A 15 -0.92 6.43 8.05
N ILE A 16 -1.34 6.81 6.85
CA ILE A 16 -0.47 7.46 5.87
C ILE A 16 -0.21 8.89 6.38
N THR A 17 1.04 9.18 6.71
CA THR A 17 1.41 10.52 7.19
C THR A 17 1.61 11.49 6.02
N ASN A 18 1.35 12.78 6.26
CA ASN A 18 1.44 13.82 5.22
C ASN A 18 2.88 14.10 4.71
N ASN A 19 3.90 13.43 5.25
CA ASN A 19 5.31 13.65 4.91
C ASN A 19 5.83 12.81 3.75
N LEU A 20 4.96 12.08 3.05
CA LEU A 20 5.33 11.24 1.91
C LEU A 20 6.17 11.94 0.84
N SER A 21 5.95 13.24 0.61
CA SER A 21 6.69 14.03 -0.37
C SER A 21 8.15 14.28 0.02
N SER A 22 8.51 14.08 1.30
CA SER A 22 9.85 14.30 1.83
C SER A 22 10.67 13.01 2.02
N GLU A 23 10.02 11.86 1.84
CA GLU A 23 10.64 10.55 2.00
C GLU A 23 11.25 10.10 0.67
N SER A 24 12.54 9.78 0.66
CA SER A 24 13.21 9.24 -0.53
C SER A 24 12.96 7.74 -0.74
N GLU A 25 12.39 7.07 0.25
CA GLU A 25 12.17 5.62 0.28
C GLU A 25 10.70 5.28 0.58
N PRO A 26 10.17 4.18 0.02
CA PRO A 26 8.83 3.71 0.37
C PRO A 26 8.70 3.37 1.86
N GLN A 27 7.59 3.77 2.48
CA GLN A 27 7.27 3.40 3.85
C GLN A 27 6.61 2.02 3.89
N TRP A 28 6.95 1.22 4.91
CA TRP A 28 6.40 -0.12 5.12
C TRP A 28 5.40 -0.16 6.27
N ILE A 29 4.28 -0.85 6.02
CA ILE A 29 3.24 -1.16 7.00
C ILE A 29 3.15 -2.67 7.11
N ALA A 30 3.59 -3.22 8.25
CA ALA A 30 3.40 -4.63 8.53
C ALA A 30 1.95 -4.91 8.95
N ILE A 31 1.38 -6.01 8.46
CA ILE A 31 0.04 -6.46 8.88
C ILE A 31 0.17 -7.74 9.72
N PRO A 32 -0.22 -7.71 11.01
CA PRO A 32 -0.18 -8.89 11.88
C PRO A 32 -0.91 -10.09 11.27
N GLY A 33 -0.28 -11.26 11.34
CA GLY A 33 -0.84 -12.50 10.81
C GLY A 33 -0.64 -12.74 9.30
N MET A 34 -0.21 -11.73 8.53
CA MET A 34 0.00 -11.85 7.08
C MET A 34 1.45 -12.16 6.68
N TYR A 35 2.39 -12.18 7.65
CA TYR A 35 3.84 -12.36 7.41
C TYR A 35 4.35 -11.53 6.23
N GLY A 36 3.90 -10.28 6.21
CA GLY A 36 3.95 -9.39 5.08
C GLY A 36 3.26 -8.07 5.43
N GLY A 37 2.84 -7.34 4.42
CA GLY A 37 2.28 -6.01 4.60
C GLY A 37 2.19 -5.24 3.30
N PHE A 38 2.33 -3.92 3.43
CA PHE A 38 2.27 -3.00 2.31
C PHE A 38 3.48 -2.06 2.31
N SER A 39 4.09 -1.81 1.15
CA SER A 39 4.92 -0.63 0.93
C SER A 39 4.12 0.43 0.20
N TYR A 40 4.42 1.70 0.46
CA TYR A 40 3.91 2.79 -0.32
C TYR A 40 4.92 3.93 -0.41
N GLY A 41 4.99 4.59 -1.57
CA GLY A 41 5.90 5.70 -1.82
C GLY A 41 5.32 6.68 -2.83
N LEU A 42 5.51 7.98 -2.59
CA LEU A 42 5.05 9.03 -3.49
C LEU A 42 6.21 9.47 -4.38
N PHE A 43 6.00 9.39 -5.69
CA PHE A 43 6.98 9.72 -6.72
C PHE A 43 6.41 10.79 -7.65
N GLU A 44 7.28 11.33 -8.50
CA GLU A 44 6.89 12.18 -9.62
C GLU A 44 7.05 11.41 -10.94
N ARG A 45 6.03 11.45 -11.79
CA ARG A 45 6.08 10.98 -13.18
C ARG A 45 5.50 12.06 -14.08
N ASP A 46 6.29 12.54 -15.04
CA ASP A 46 5.89 13.60 -15.98
C ASP A 46 5.34 14.88 -15.30
N GLY A 47 5.96 15.29 -14.17
CA GLY A 47 5.53 16.46 -13.41
C GLY A 47 4.25 16.26 -12.59
N LYS A 48 3.77 15.02 -12.44
CA LYS A 48 2.55 14.68 -11.69
C LYS A 48 2.85 13.71 -10.55
N PRO A 49 2.11 13.79 -9.43
CA PRO A 49 2.26 12.85 -8.33
C PRO A 49 1.79 11.46 -8.74
N LEU A 50 2.57 10.45 -8.34
CA LEU A 50 2.28 9.04 -8.52
C LEU A 50 2.54 8.32 -7.21
N LEU A 51 1.51 7.74 -6.61
CA LEU A 51 1.67 6.87 -5.46
C LEU A 51 1.83 5.43 -5.96
N ILE A 52 2.94 4.79 -5.61
CA ILE A 52 3.15 3.36 -5.83
C ILE A 52 2.84 2.66 -4.52
N ALA A 53 2.01 1.62 -4.55
CA ALA A 53 1.71 0.78 -3.40
C ALA A 53 1.91 -0.70 -3.76
N ASP A 54 2.73 -1.40 -3.00
CA ASP A 54 2.85 -2.85 -3.11
C ASP A 54 2.15 -3.53 -1.95
N SER A 55 1.42 -4.62 -2.23
CA SER A 55 0.97 -5.57 -1.22
C SER A 55 1.85 -6.82 -1.30
N TRP A 56 2.16 -7.39 -0.15
CA TRP A 56 3.00 -8.57 -0.07
C TRP A 56 2.57 -9.48 1.08
N VAL A 57 2.23 -10.72 0.77
CA VAL A 57 1.71 -11.70 1.72
C VAL A 57 2.41 -13.03 1.49
N ARG A 58 2.94 -13.65 2.55
CA ARG A 58 3.65 -14.93 2.46
C ARG A 58 2.82 -16.15 2.91
N VAL A 59 1.57 -15.92 3.30
CA VAL A 59 0.67 -16.98 3.82
C VAL A 59 -0.12 -17.61 2.66
N VAL A 60 -0.43 -18.91 2.76
CA VAL A 60 -1.23 -19.70 1.79
C VAL A 60 -0.75 -19.57 0.35
N GLY A 61 0.53 -19.88 0.10
CA GLY A 61 1.13 -19.81 -1.24
C GLY A 61 1.57 -18.39 -1.64
N GLY A 62 1.11 -17.37 -0.91
CA GLY A 62 1.53 -16.00 -1.02
C GLY A 62 0.91 -15.24 -2.19
N SER A 63 0.87 -13.92 -2.05
CA SER A 63 0.50 -13.00 -3.13
C SER A 63 1.31 -11.71 -3.05
N GLY A 64 1.58 -11.13 -4.20
CA GLY A 64 2.14 -9.79 -4.31
C GLY A 64 1.50 -9.06 -5.48
N GLN A 65 1.26 -7.76 -5.27
CA GLN A 65 0.64 -6.87 -6.25
C GLN A 65 1.22 -5.47 -6.14
N THR A 66 1.49 -4.83 -7.28
CA THR A 66 1.90 -3.43 -7.37
C THR A 66 0.79 -2.62 -8.02
N HIS A 67 0.39 -1.55 -7.35
CA HIS A 67 -0.57 -0.57 -7.86
C HIS A 67 0.11 0.78 -8.10
N GLU A 68 -0.22 1.39 -9.23
CA GLU A 68 0.03 2.77 -9.54
C GLU A 68 -1.25 3.58 -9.31
N ILE A 69 -1.15 4.57 -8.45
CA ILE A 69 -2.29 5.38 -7.99
C ILE A 69 -2.02 6.83 -8.37
N THR A 70 -2.93 7.38 -9.18
CA THR A 70 -2.98 8.79 -9.58
C THR A 70 -4.28 9.40 -9.06
N PRO A 71 -4.46 10.74 -9.12
CA PRO A 71 -5.75 11.34 -8.81
C PRO A 71 -6.91 10.80 -9.67
N GLU A 72 -6.62 10.32 -10.88
CA GLU A 72 -7.61 9.86 -11.85
C GLU A 72 -7.90 8.36 -11.80
N SER A 73 -6.94 7.54 -11.33
CA SER A 73 -7.06 6.08 -11.41
C SER A 73 -6.21 5.32 -10.40
N VAL A 74 -6.62 4.07 -10.19
CA VAL A 74 -5.83 3.02 -9.53
C VAL A 74 -5.63 1.90 -10.54
N THR A 75 -4.37 1.60 -10.87
CA THR A 75 -4.02 0.62 -11.90
C THR A 75 -3.13 -0.47 -11.30
N LEU A 76 -3.53 -1.73 -11.42
CA LEU A 76 -2.67 -2.87 -11.12
C LEU A 76 -1.64 -3.04 -12.25
N VAL A 77 -0.36 -2.92 -11.93
CA VAL A 77 0.72 -2.96 -12.93
C VAL A 77 1.60 -4.20 -12.82
N ALA A 78 1.57 -4.88 -11.67
CA ALA A 78 2.23 -6.18 -11.48
C ALA A 78 1.45 -7.02 -10.47
N GLU A 79 1.42 -8.34 -10.67
CA GLU A 79 0.85 -9.29 -9.71
C GLU A 79 1.49 -10.67 -9.79
N GLY A 80 1.27 -11.49 -8.76
CA GLY A 80 1.62 -12.92 -8.76
C GLY A 80 3.04 -13.24 -8.30
N TYR A 81 3.70 -12.33 -7.57
CA TYR A 81 5.07 -12.51 -7.05
C TYR A 81 5.09 -12.56 -5.53
N VAL A 82 5.96 -13.40 -4.94
CA VAL A 82 6.30 -13.53 -3.50
C VAL A 82 7.70 -14.07 -3.35
#